data_AF-A0A957MF39-F1
#
_entry.id   AF-A0A957MF39-F1
#
_cell.length_a   1.000
_cell.length_b   1.000
_cell.length_c   1.000
_cell.angle_alpha   90.00
_cell.angle_beta   90.00
_cell.angle_gamma   90.00
#
_symmetry.space_group_name_H-M   'P 1'
#
loop_
_entity.id
_entity.type
_entity.pdbx_description
1 polymer ?
#
loop_
_entity_poly.entity_id
_entity_poly.type
_entity_poly.pdbx_seq_one_letter_code
_entity_poly.pdbx_strand_id
1 'polypeptide(L)'
;MEEIVRGQGAEARTVAIIGGELRAGLSEAELLHLATAEGVRKVSRRDLPIVVARKLDGATTVATTMWIASRFGIQIFATGGIG
;
A
#
# COMPACT_ATOMS: atom_id res chain seq x y z
N MET A 1 9.18 4.25 10.34
CA MET A 1 8.16 5.26 9.94
C MET A 1 6.84 5.05 10.66
N GLU A 2 6.22 3.86 10.60
CA GLU A 2 4.94 3.62 11.30
C GLU A 2 5.01 3.94 12.80
N GLU A 3 6.10 3.57 13.47
CA GLU A 3 6.34 3.90 14.88
C GLU A 3 6.38 5.41 15.14
N ILE A 4 6.95 6.20 14.23
CA ILE A 4 7.00 7.67 14.35
C ILE A 4 5.59 8.23 14.30
N VAL A 5 4.77 7.78 13.34
CA VAL A 5 3.36 8.20 13.19
C VAL A 5 2.54 7.83 14.43
N ARG A 6 2.70 6.59 14.93
CA ARG A 6 2.04 6.12 16.16
C ARG A 6 2.49 6.93 17.39
N GLY A 7 3.78 7.26 17.48
CA GLY A 7 4.33 8.11 18.54
C GLY A 7 3.81 9.54 18.55
N GLN A 8 3.23 10.02 17.43
CA GLN A 8 2.55 11.31 17.33
C GLN A 8 1.03 11.21 17.54
N GLY A 9 0.51 10.06 17.98
CA GLY A 9 -0.91 9.86 18.29
C GLY A 9 -1.80 9.56 17.08
N ALA A 10 -1.22 9.25 15.91
CA ALA A 10 -1.97 8.88 14.71
C ALA A 10 -1.88 7.37 14.41
N GLU A 11 -2.91 6.80 13.78
CA GLU A 11 -2.87 5.42 13.29
C GLU A 11 -2.10 5.34 11.96
N ALA A 12 -1.04 4.53 11.92
CA ALA A 12 -0.30 4.26 10.69
C ALA A 12 -0.98 3.14 9.89
N ARG A 13 -1.30 3.42 8.62
CA ARG A 13 -1.89 2.45 7.68
C ARG A 13 -1.07 2.36 6.39
N THR A 14 -0.15 1.41 6.34
CA THR A 14 0.58 1.12 5.10
C THR A 14 -0.36 0.53 4.05
N VAL A 15 -0.23 0.98 2.79
CA VAL A 15 -1.12 0.60 1.69
C VAL A 15 -0.37 -0.27 0.70
N ALA A 16 -0.98 -1.38 0.28
CA ALA A 16 -0.45 -2.28 -0.74
C ALA A 16 -1.56 -3.15 -1.36
N ILE A 17 -1.16 -4.06 -2.24
CA ILE A 17 -2.02 -5.12 -2.77
C ILE A 17 -1.38 -6.46 -2.39
N ILE A 18 -2.15 -7.33 -1.71
CA ILE A 18 -1.70 -8.67 -1.29
C ILE A 18 -2.63 -9.69 -1.93
N GLY A 19 -2.10 -10.59 -2.76
CA GLY A 19 -2.90 -11.61 -3.45
C GLY A 19 -4.06 -11.04 -4.28
N GLY A 20 -3.90 -9.83 -4.83
CA GLY A 20 -4.96 -9.08 -5.53
C GLY A 20 -5.94 -8.32 -4.64
N GLU A 21 -5.82 -8.37 -3.32
CA GLU A 21 -6.66 -7.61 -2.39
C GLU A 21 -6.06 -6.23 -2.06
N LEU A 22 -6.87 -5.18 -2.18
CA LEU A 22 -6.47 -3.83 -1.83
C LEU A 22 -6.47 -3.66 -0.31
N ARG A 23 -5.32 -3.33 0.28
CA ARG A 23 -5.18 -3.17 1.74
C ARG A 23 -4.76 -1.77 2.12
N ALA A 24 -5.36 -1.25 3.19
CA ALA A 24 -4.99 0.00 3.84
C ALA A 24 -4.83 -0.27 5.34
N GLY A 25 -3.61 -0.60 5.74
CA GLY A 25 -3.26 -1.27 6.98
C GLY A 25 -2.72 -2.65 6.67
N LEU A 26 -1.44 -2.87 6.98
CA LEU A 26 -0.76 -4.16 6.86
C LEU A 26 -0.31 -4.61 8.24
N SER A 27 -0.34 -5.92 8.44
CA SER A 27 0.35 -6.58 9.54
C SER A 27 1.86 -6.57 9.32
N GLU A 28 2.62 -6.81 10.39
CA GLU A 28 4.07 -6.95 10.33
C GLU A 28 4.50 -8.10 9.40
N ALA A 29 3.74 -9.21 9.40
CA ALA A 29 3.99 -10.33 8.50
C ALA A 29 3.79 -9.95 7.02
N GLU A 30 2.77 -9.15 6.69
CA GLU A 30 2.55 -8.68 5.32
C GLU A 30 3.59 -7.65 4.88
N LEU A 31 4.06 -6.80 5.79
CA LEU A 31 5.17 -5.89 5.54
C LEU A 31 6.45 -6.68 5.22
N LEU A 32 6.76 -7.69 6.03
CA LEU A 32 7.92 -8.56 5.81
C LEU A 32 7.79 -9.35 4.51
N HIS A 33 6.59 -9.86 4.21
CA HIS A 33 6.28 -10.53 2.94
C HIS A 33 6.59 -9.62 1.76
N LEU A 34 6.06 -8.40 1.72
CA LEU A 34 6.33 -7.45 0.63
C LEU A 34 7.82 -7.06 0.51
N ALA A 35 8.56 -7.05 1.61
CA ALA A 35 9.98 -6.72 1.62
C ALA A 35 10.87 -7.85 1.07
N THR A 36 10.40 -9.10 1.14
CA THR A 36 11.20 -10.29 0.83
C THR A 36 10.70 -11.09 -0.37
N ALA A 37 9.43 -10.93 -0.75
CA ALA A 37 8.82 -11.64 -1.85
C ALA A 37 9.41 -11.22 -3.21
N GLU A 38 9.65 -12.20 -4.06
CA GLU A 38 9.99 -11.97 -5.46
C GLU A 38 8.74 -11.67 -6.29
N GLY A 39 8.91 -10.88 -7.36
CA GLY A 39 7.82 -10.62 -8.30
C GLY A 39 6.74 -9.64 -7.83
N VAL A 40 6.93 -8.97 -6.69
CA VAL A 40 6.05 -7.88 -6.24
C VAL A 40 6.04 -6.77 -7.29
N ARG A 41 4.87 -6.51 -7.87
CA ARG A 41 4.77 -5.56 -8.98
C ARG A 41 4.72 -4.13 -8.46
N LYS A 42 5.40 -3.19 -9.12
CA LYS A 42 5.18 -1.75 -8.87
C LYS A 42 3.89 -1.30 -9.57
N VAL A 43 2.90 -0.81 -8.81
CA VAL A 43 1.51 -0.64 -9.27
C VAL A 43 1.09 0.83 -9.33
N SER A 44 0.88 1.36 -10.53
CA SER A 44 0.14 2.60 -10.77
C SER A 44 -1.33 2.29 -11.09
N ARG A 45 -2.19 3.32 -11.21
CA ARG A 45 -3.65 3.14 -11.40
C ARG A 45 -4.02 2.25 -12.59
N ARG A 46 -3.24 2.30 -13.68
CA ARG A 46 -3.47 1.48 -14.88
C ARG A 46 -3.19 0.00 -14.67
N ASP A 47 -2.38 -0.34 -13.66
CA ASP A 47 -1.95 -1.71 -13.38
C ASP A 47 -2.97 -2.43 -12.49
N LEU A 48 -3.81 -1.69 -11.75
CA LEU A 48 -4.78 -2.22 -10.79
C LEU A 48 -5.64 -3.38 -11.34
N PRO A 49 -6.30 -3.27 -12.52
CA PRO A 49 -7.14 -4.36 -13.02
C PRO A 49 -6.37 -5.66 -13.23
N ILE A 50 -5.11 -5.55 -13.68
CA ILE A 50 -4.25 -6.71 -13.96
C ILE A 50 -3.82 -7.38 -12.65
N VAL A 51 -3.36 -6.59 -11.68
CA VAL A 51 -2.86 -7.10 -10.39
C VAL A 51 -3.98 -7.76 -9.60
N VAL A 52 -5.15 -7.12 -9.54
CA VAL A 52 -6.33 -7.66 -8.84
C VAL A 52 -6.83 -8.93 -9.53
N ALA A 53 -7.05 -8.91 -10.85
CA ALA A 53 -7.58 -10.06 -11.58
C ALA A 53 -6.65 -11.28 -11.54
N ARG A 54 -5.33 -11.05 -11.51
CA ARG A 54 -4.33 -12.13 -11.45
C ARG A 54 -3.92 -12.52 -10.04
N LYS A 55 -4.54 -11.94 -9.00
CA LYS A 55 -4.23 -12.20 -7.59
C LYS A 55 -2.74 -12.02 -7.27
N LEU A 56 -2.14 -10.97 -7.81
CA LEU A 56 -0.72 -10.67 -7.63
C LEU A 56 -0.49 -9.73 -6.44
N ASP A 57 0.72 -9.78 -5.89
CA ASP A 57 1.20 -8.79 -4.93
C ASP A 57 1.66 -7.51 -5.63
N GLY A 58 1.43 -6.38 -4.97
CA GLY A 58 1.66 -5.07 -5.55
C GLY A 58 2.13 -4.02 -4.54
N ALA A 59 3.30 -3.46 -4.79
CA ALA A 59 3.79 -2.24 -4.14
C ALA A 59 3.25 -1.01 -4.88
N THR A 60 2.41 -0.22 -4.20
CA THR A 60 1.66 0.87 -4.84
C THR A 60 2.50 2.14 -4.98
N THR A 61 2.40 2.79 -6.14
CA THR A 61 2.91 4.17 -6.31
C THR A 61 2.02 5.17 -5.58
N VAL A 62 2.47 6.43 -5.45
CA VAL A 62 1.69 7.54 -4.88
C VAL A 62 0.26 7.60 -5.43
N ALA A 63 0.10 7.53 -6.76
CA ALA A 63 -1.20 7.62 -7.41
C ALA A 63 -2.16 6.49 -6.99
N THR A 64 -1.66 5.25 -6.89
CA THR A 64 -2.47 4.11 -6.46
C THR A 64 -2.74 4.15 -4.97
N THR A 65 -1.73 4.52 -4.16
CA THR A 65 -1.87 4.66 -2.71
C THR A 65 -2.96 5.65 -2.35
N MET A 66 -2.97 6.86 -2.95
CA MET A 66 -4.02 7.86 -2.71
C MET A 66 -5.42 7.37 -3.15
N TRP A 67 -5.49 6.64 -4.27
CA TRP A 67 -6.76 6.11 -4.77
C TRP A 67 -7.36 5.02 -3.87
N ILE A 68 -6.52 4.16 -3.29
CA ILE A 68 -6.94 3.15 -2.30
C ILE A 68 -7.27 3.85 -0.98
N ALA A 69 -6.36 4.67 -0.45
CA ALA A 69 -6.52 5.37 0.83
C ALA A 69 -7.83 6.17 0.91
N SER A 70 -8.19 6.89 -0.15
CA SER A 70 -9.46 7.64 -0.22
C SER A 70 -10.71 6.75 -0.12
N ARG A 71 -10.66 5.50 -0.61
CA ARG A 71 -11.76 4.51 -0.46
C ARG A 71 -11.90 3.97 0.95
N PHE A 72 -10.82 4.02 1.72
CA PHE A 72 -10.81 3.71 3.15
C PHE A 72 -11.07 4.96 4.03
N GLY A 73 -11.42 6.10 3.43
CA GLY A 73 -11.68 7.34 4.15
C GLY A 73 -10.43 8.03 4.71
N ILE A 74 -9.23 7.62 4.29
CA ILE A 74 -7.97 8.20 4.74
C ILE A 74 -7.68 9.47 3.95
N GLN A 75 -7.59 10.60 4.64
CA GLN A 75 -7.43 11.92 4.02
C GLN A 75 -5.99 12.44 4.02
N ILE A 76 -5.09 11.82 4.78
CA ILE A 76 -3.68 12.24 4.92
C ILE A 76 -2.78 11.10 4.44
N PHE A 77 -1.84 11.42 3.56
CA PHE A 77 -0.86 10.48 3.03
C PHE A 77 0.54 11.09 3.12
N ALA A 78 1.46 10.36 3.76
CA ALA A 78 2.87 10.73 3.85
C ALA A 78 3.72 9.89 2.88
N THR A 79 4.60 10.54 2.12
CA THR A 79 5.52 9.88 1.18
C THR A 79 6.87 10.60 1.16
N GLY A 80 7.92 9.95 0.65
CA GLY A 80 9.25 10.55 0.53
C GLY A 80 9.34 11.61 -0.58
N GLY A 81 8.58 11.44 -1.66
CA GLY A 81 8.53 12.38 -2.78
C GLY A 81 7.46 11.98 -3.78
N ILE A 82 6.93 12.97 -4.51
CA ILE A 82 5.99 12.74 -5.61
C ILE A 82 6.74 12.68 -6.94
N GLY A 83 6.12 12.05 -7.93
CA GLY A 83 6.63 11.99 -9.30
C GLY A 83 5.50 12.12 -10.32
#